data_AF-A0A209D0Y9-F1
#
_entry.id   AF-A0A209D0Y9-F1
#
_cell.length_a   1.000
_cell.length_b   1.000
_cell.length_c   1.000
_cell.angle_alpha   90.00
_cell.angle_beta   90.00
_cell.angle_gamma   90.00
#
_symmetry.space_group_name_H-M   'P 1'
#
loop_
_entity.id
_entity.type
_entity.pdbx_description
1 polymer ?
#
loop_
_entity_poly.entity_id
_entity_poly.type
_entity_poly.pdbx_seq_one_letter_code
_entity_poly.pdbx_strand_id
1 'polypeptide(L)'
;MNSSERDIEITSSSVLEPAKGLKVLGYGAYDLEDTEGLPLMALEGSGDAPKFDELKNHANEPVTVKGGEESEIFFAVRLKIEAPPSGTTRGCRYEYRQGQQLYRQTLDCELDLRTN
;
A
#
# COMPACT_ATOMS: atom_id res chain seq x y z
N MET A 1 3.21 5.81 10.70
CA MET A 1 3.89 5.88 12.01
C MET A 1 3.58 4.65 12.87
N ASN A 2 4.61 4.00 13.41
CA ASN A 2 4.48 3.02 14.50
C ASN A 2 4.41 3.76 15.84
N SER A 3 3.23 3.86 16.45
CA SER A 3 3.03 4.61 17.70
C SER A 3 3.43 3.83 18.96
N SER A 4 4.02 2.65 18.83
CA SER A 4 4.52 1.87 19.97
C SER A 4 6.03 2.08 20.15
N GLU A 5 6.55 1.78 21.34
CA GLU A 5 8.00 1.89 21.64
C GLU A 5 8.83 0.72 21.09
N ARG A 6 8.19 -0.25 20.43
CA ARG A 6 8.85 -1.48 19.94
C ARG A 6 8.72 -1.58 18.44
N ASP A 7 9.76 -2.12 17.81
CA ASP A 7 9.75 -2.41 16.39
C ASP A 7 8.57 -3.32 16.01
N ILE A 8 7.95 -3.02 14.87
CA ILE A 8 7.00 -3.91 14.23
C ILE A 8 7.55 -4.35 12.89
N GLU A 9 7.11 -5.52 12.43
CA GLU A 9 7.45 -6.03 11.10
C GLU A 9 6.14 -6.31 10.37
N ILE A 10 5.83 -5.46 9.40
CA ILE A 10 4.64 -5.59 8.55
C ILE A 10 4.89 -6.72 7.58
N THR A 11 4.03 -7.73 7.62
CA THR A 11 4.18 -8.96 6.82
C THR A 11 3.20 -9.03 5.66
N SER A 12 2.12 -8.23 5.68
CA SER A 12 1.13 -8.17 4.61
C SER A 12 0.34 -6.88 4.66
N SER A 13 -0.06 -6.38 3.49
CA SER A 13 -1.01 -5.29 3.33
C SER A 13 -2.02 -5.64 2.25
N SER A 14 -3.29 -5.30 2.46
CA SER A 14 -4.35 -5.52 1.46
C SER A 14 -5.46 -4.48 1.56
N VAL A 15 -6.14 -4.25 0.45
CA VAL A 15 -7.41 -3.52 0.40
C VAL A 15 -8.57 -4.49 0.63
N LEU A 16 -9.56 -4.10 1.43
CA LEU A 16 -10.68 -4.96 1.80
C LEU A 16 -11.88 -4.85 0.87
N GLU A 17 -12.25 -3.62 0.51
CA GLU A 17 -13.45 -3.34 -0.25
C GLU A 17 -13.09 -2.55 -1.49
N PRO A 18 -12.54 -3.19 -2.55
CA PRO A 18 -12.32 -2.51 -3.82
C PRO A 18 -13.65 -2.06 -4.44
N ALA A 19 -13.69 -0.84 -4.97
CA ALA A 19 -14.89 -0.32 -5.64
C ALA A 19 -15.27 -1.17 -6.86
N LYS A 20 -16.56 -1.18 -7.22
CA LYS A 20 -17.02 -1.85 -8.43
C LYS A 20 -16.36 -1.24 -9.66
N GLY A 21 -16.05 -2.06 -10.66
CA GLY A 21 -15.34 -1.62 -11.86
C GLY A 21 -13.82 -1.55 -11.69
N LEU A 22 -13.31 -1.72 -10.47
CA LEU A 22 -11.88 -1.87 -10.19
C LEU A 22 -11.53 -3.32 -9.89
N LYS A 23 -10.38 -3.74 -10.39
CA LYS A 23 -9.76 -5.02 -10.08
C LYS A 23 -8.40 -4.81 -9.45
N VAL A 24 -8.17 -5.43 -8.30
CA VAL A 24 -6.83 -5.52 -7.71
C VAL A 24 -6.01 -6.51 -8.51
N LEU A 25 -4.88 -6.05 -9.05
CA LEU A 25 -3.91 -6.89 -9.75
C LEU A 25 -2.81 -7.41 -8.82
N GLY A 26 -2.52 -6.68 -7.75
CA GLY A 26 -1.51 -7.04 -6.77
C GLY A 26 -1.20 -5.91 -5.80
N TYR A 27 -0.21 -6.15 -4.95
CA TYR A 27 0.28 -5.22 -3.95
C TYR A 27 1.80 -5.07 -4.07
N GLY A 28 2.31 -3.91 -3.67
CA GLY A 28 3.73 -3.63 -3.62
C GLY A 28 4.10 -2.85 -2.38
N ALA A 29 5.38 -2.85 -2.04
CA ALA A 29 5.95 -2.01 -1.00
C ALA A 29 7.26 -1.43 -1.54
N TYR A 30 7.40 -0.10 -1.55
CA TYR A 30 8.50 0.58 -2.23
C TYR A 30 9.09 1.67 -1.34
N ASP A 31 10.37 1.93 -1.51
CA ASP A 31 11.07 3.02 -0.83
C ASP A 31 10.65 4.37 -1.41
N LEU A 32 10.41 5.36 -0.55
CA LEU A 32 10.08 6.72 -0.95
C LEU A 32 11.21 7.38 -1.74
N GLU A 33 12.47 7.06 -1.44
CA GLU A 33 13.63 7.60 -2.19
C GLU A 33 13.64 7.07 -3.63
N ASP A 34 13.37 5.77 -3.81
CA ASP A 34 13.33 5.10 -5.12
C ASP A 34 12.19 5.63 -6.02
N THR A 35 11.14 6.22 -5.42
CA THR A 35 10.01 6.81 -6.13
C THR A 35 10.01 8.34 -6.13
N GLU A 36 11.09 8.97 -5.67
CA GLU A 36 11.22 10.44 -5.55
C GLU A 36 10.07 11.10 -4.76
N GLY A 37 9.56 10.41 -3.74
CA GLY A 37 8.41 10.80 -2.91
C GLY A 37 7.26 9.79 -2.97
N LEU A 38 6.09 10.14 -2.43
CA LEU A 38 4.92 9.26 -2.41
C LEU A 38 4.07 9.42 -3.68
N PRO A 39 4.06 8.45 -4.62
CA PRO A 39 3.23 8.52 -5.81
C PRO A 39 1.75 8.34 -5.47
N LEU A 40 0.95 9.39 -5.63
CA LEU A 40 -0.51 9.34 -5.46
C LEU A 40 -1.19 9.17 -6.82
N MET A 41 -1.95 8.07 -6.99
CA MET A 41 -2.68 7.75 -8.24
C MET A 41 -1.80 7.78 -9.50
N ALA A 42 -0.60 7.20 -9.42
CA ALA A 42 0.26 7.06 -10.58
C ALA A 42 -0.37 6.15 -11.65
N LEU A 43 -0.40 6.64 -12.89
CA LEU A 43 -0.80 5.85 -14.04
C LEU A 43 0.43 5.17 -14.63
N GLU A 44 0.52 3.85 -14.49
CA GLU A 44 1.65 3.08 -15.03
C GLU A 44 1.88 3.36 -16.53
N GLY A 45 3.14 3.58 -16.89
CA GLY A 45 3.54 3.92 -18.25
C GLY A 45 3.38 5.39 -18.64
N SER A 46 2.85 6.25 -17.76
CA SER A 46 2.97 7.69 -17.92
C SER A 46 4.42 8.14 -17.67
N GLY A 47 4.85 9.24 -18.29
CA GLY A 47 6.23 9.73 -18.17
C GLY A 47 6.62 10.18 -16.76
N ASP A 48 5.62 10.52 -15.93
CA ASP A 48 5.81 11.02 -14.56
C ASP A 48 5.60 9.93 -13.50
N ALA A 49 5.21 8.72 -13.90
CA ALA A 49 5.01 7.61 -12.97
C ALA A 49 6.33 6.88 -12.70
N PRO A 50 6.62 6.50 -11.44
CA PRO A 50 7.70 5.58 -11.14
C PRO A 50 7.52 4.27 -11.92
N LYS A 51 8.64 3.71 -12.38
CA LYS A 51 8.64 2.43 -13.08
C LYS A 51 8.61 1.28 -12.08
N PHE A 52 7.46 1.05 -11.44
CA PHE A 52 7.31 0.08 -10.35
C PHE A 52 7.82 -1.33 -10.66
N ASP A 53 7.72 -1.78 -11.92
CA ASP A 53 8.22 -3.09 -12.35
C ASP A 53 9.77 -3.18 -12.38
N GLU A 54 10.47 -2.04 -12.38
CA GLU A 54 11.94 -1.94 -12.29
C GLU A 54 12.43 -1.70 -10.84
N LEU A 55 11.53 -1.36 -9.91
CA LEU A 55 11.87 -1.06 -8.51
C LEU A 55 11.95 -2.30 -7.62
N LYS A 56 12.70 -2.21 -6.52
CA LYS A 56 12.70 -3.27 -5.51
C LYS A 56 11.35 -3.28 -4.80
N ASN A 57 10.59 -4.36 -4.98
CA ASN A 57 9.35 -4.59 -4.25
C ASN A 57 9.63 -5.33 -2.93
N HIS A 58 9.46 -4.64 -1.81
CA HIS A 58 9.65 -5.15 -0.46
C HIS A 58 8.43 -5.92 0.08
N ALA A 59 7.31 -6.02 -0.65
CA ALA A 59 6.09 -6.67 -0.15
C ALA A 59 6.23 -8.19 0.10
N ASN A 60 7.29 -8.82 -0.43
CA ASN A 60 7.56 -10.25 -0.25
C ASN A 60 8.44 -10.56 0.97
N GLU A 61 8.90 -9.54 1.69
CA GLU A 61 9.68 -9.65 2.91
C GLU A 61 9.08 -8.79 4.03
N PRO A 62 9.27 -9.13 5.32
CA PRO A 62 8.77 -8.30 6.41
C PRO A 62 9.41 -6.90 6.40
N VAL A 63 8.59 -5.86 6.38
CA VAL A 63 9.04 -4.45 6.44
C VAL A 63 9.12 -4.02 7.89
N THR A 64 10.33 -3.72 8.37
CA THR A 64 10.55 -3.25 9.74
C THR A 64 10.21 -1.76 9.86
N VAL A 65 9.38 -1.41 10.85
CA VAL A 65 9.13 -0.02 11.25
C VAL A 65 9.54 0.13 12.70
N LYS A 66 10.55 0.98 12.94
CA LYS A 66 11.09 1.21 14.28
C LYS A 66 10.03 1.81 15.21
N GLY A 67 10.16 1.52 16.50
CA GLY A 67 9.28 2.10 17.52
C GLY A 67 9.33 3.63 17.49
N GLY A 68 8.18 4.30 17.42
CA GLY A 68 8.07 5.75 17.37
C GLY A 68 8.40 6.38 16.02
N GLU A 69 8.71 5.59 14.98
CA GLU A 69 9.15 6.10 13.68
C GLU A 69 8.09 5.90 12.59
N GLU A 70 8.26 6.66 11.50
CA GLU A 70 7.57 6.42 10.23
C GLU A 70 8.39 5.46 9.36
N SER A 71 7.74 4.81 8.41
CA SER A 71 8.45 3.94 7.47
C SER A 71 8.75 4.74 6.22
N GLU A 72 9.98 4.65 5.73
CA GLU A 72 10.35 5.09 4.37
C GLU A 72 9.79 4.16 3.29
N ILE A 73 9.25 3.00 3.67
CA ILE A 73 8.56 2.10 2.76
C ILE A 73 7.05 2.38 2.80
N PHE A 74 6.46 2.69 1.65
CA PHE A 74 5.02 2.79 1.50
C PHE A 74 4.43 1.56 0.81
N PHE A 75 3.20 1.22 1.17
CA PHE A 75 2.45 0.09 0.57
C PHE A 75 1.51 0.60 -0.50
N ALA A 76 1.52 -0.05 -1.67
CA ALA A 76 0.75 0.31 -2.84
C ALA A 76 -0.15 -0.85 -3.28
N VAL A 77 -1.27 -0.51 -3.93
CA VAL A 77 -2.15 -1.46 -4.61
C VAL A 77 -2.14 -1.16 -6.11
N ARG A 78 -1.90 -2.18 -6.93
CA ARG A 78 -2.02 -2.07 -8.38
C ARG A 78 -3.45 -2.35 -8.78
N LEU A 79 -4.09 -1.37 -9.39
CA LEU A 79 -5.50 -1.43 -9.79
C LEU A 79 -5.63 -1.41 -11.30
N LYS A 80 -6.62 -2.15 -11.82
CA LYS A 80 -7.08 -2.07 -13.20
C LYS A 80 -8.52 -1.60 -13.21
N ILE A 81 -8.81 -0.59 -14.05
CA ILE A 81 -10.18 -0.19 -14.36
C ILE A 81 -10.72 -1.16 -15.42
N GLU A 82 -11.69 -1.98 -15.04
CA GLU A 82 -12.37 -2.94 -15.93
C GLU A 82 -13.74 -2.42 -16.41
N ALA A 83 -14.35 -1.51 -15.64
CA ALA A 83 -15.57 -0.78 -15.99
C ALA A 83 -15.55 0.59 -15.27
N PRO A 84 -16.41 1.57 -15.66
CA PRO A 84 -16.52 2.83 -14.94
C PRO A 84 -16.64 2.60 -13.42
N PRO A 85 -15.71 3.12 -12.61
CA PRO A 85 -15.71 2.86 -11.19
C PRO A 85 -16.99 3.38 -10.53
N SER A 86 -17.53 2.59 -9.59
CA SER A 86 -18.72 2.96 -8.83
C SER A 86 -18.51 2.66 -7.36
N GLY A 87 -18.63 3.72 -6.54
CA GLY A 87 -18.39 3.69 -5.10
C GLY A 87 -16.93 4.00 -4.73
N THR A 88 -16.61 3.81 -3.46
CA THR A 88 -15.29 4.09 -2.88
C THR A 88 -14.58 2.78 -2.59
N THR A 89 -13.28 2.71 -2.90
CA THR A 89 -12.43 1.63 -2.38
C THR A 89 -12.13 1.91 -0.92
N ARG A 90 -12.41 0.98 0.00
CA ARG A 90 -12.31 1.22 1.45
C ARG A 90 -11.54 0.14 2.20
N GLY A 91 -10.93 0.55 3.31
CA GLY A 91 -10.36 -0.31 4.33
C GLY A 91 -9.03 -0.94 3.91
N CYS A 92 -7.98 -0.64 4.67
CA CYS A 92 -6.64 -1.19 4.46
C CYS A 92 -6.30 -2.12 5.62
N ARG A 93 -6.05 -3.39 5.32
CA ARG A 93 -5.65 -4.38 6.32
C ARG A 93 -4.16 -4.60 6.30
N TYR A 94 -3.56 -4.47 7.47
CA TYR A 94 -2.17 -4.77 7.74
C TYR A 94 -2.08 -5.97 8.69
N GLU A 95 -1.25 -6.93 8.33
CA GLU A 95 -0.78 -7.97 9.24
C GLU A 95 0.66 -7.66 9.61
N TYR A 96 0.97 -7.71 10.89
CA TYR A 96 2.31 -7.41 11.38
C TYR A 96 2.64 -8.24 12.61
N ARG A 97 3.93 -8.42 12.86
CA ARG A 97 4.45 -9.02 14.10
C ARG A 97 5.15 -7.98 14.95
N GLN A 98 5.04 -8.12 16.27
CA GLN A 98 5.84 -7.40 17.25
C GLN A 98 6.45 -8.42 18.21
N GLY A 99 7.72 -8.74 18.01
CA GLY A 99 8.34 -9.92 18.61
C GLY A 99 7.71 -11.22 18.10
N GLN A 100 7.18 -12.04 19.01
CA GLN A 100 6.54 -13.33 18.69
C GLN A 100 5.02 -13.22 18.47
N GLN A 101 4.43 -12.05 18.74
CA GLN A 101 2.99 -11.86 18.67
C GLN A 101 2.59 -11.37 17.28
N LEU A 102 1.57 -12.01 16.70
CA LEU A 102 0.94 -11.61 15.45
C LEU A 102 -0.26 -10.70 15.75
N TYR A 103 -0.40 -9.67 14.93
CA TYR A 103 -1.47 -8.70 14.98
C TYR A 103 -2.08 -8.50 13.59
N ARG A 104 -3.35 -8.12 13.59
CA ARG A 104 -4.08 -7.71 12.40
C ARG A 104 -4.80 -6.40 12.71
N GLN A 105 -4.51 -5.36 11.94
CA GLN A 105 -5.14 -4.06 12.06
C GLN A 105 -5.83 -3.71 10.75
N THR A 106 -7.03 -3.14 10.86
CA THR A 106 -7.70 -2.50 9.72
C THR A 106 -7.67 -1.00 9.97
N LEU A 107 -7.06 -0.26 9.05
CA LEU A 107 -7.03 1.19 9.03
C LEU A 107 -8.10 1.70 8.07
N ASP A 108 -8.67 2.85 8.42
CA ASP A 108 -9.57 3.54 7.52
C ASP A 108 -8.74 4.19 6.40
N CYS A 109 -8.92 3.69 5.18
CA CYS A 109 -8.29 4.21 3.98
C CYS A 109 -9.35 4.25 2.89
N GLU A 110 -9.36 5.34 2.11
CA GLU A 110 -10.36 5.55 1.08
C GLU A 110 -9.68 5.99 -0.23
N LEU A 111 -10.15 5.42 -1.35
CA LEU A 111 -9.83 5.87 -2.71
C LEU A 111 -11.14 6.00 -3.49
N ASP A 112 -11.44 7.21 -3.93
CA ASP A 112 -12.56 7.53 -4.81
C ASP A 112 -12.01 7.90 -6.20
N LEU A 113 -12.25 7.03 -7.18
CA LEU A 113 -11.89 7.24 -8.58
C LEU A 113 -13.17 7.49 -9.38
N ARG A 114 -13.21 8.61 -10.11
CA ARG A 114 -14.37 8.99 -10.92
C ARG A 114 -13.93 9.17 -12.38
N THR A 115 -14.72 8.63 -13.29
CA THR A 115 -14.59 8.90 -14.74
C THR A 115 -15.58 9.99 -15.11
N ASN A 116 -15.12 10.99 -15.88
CA ASN A 116 -15.99 12.00 -16.48
C ASN A 116 -16.72 11.47 -17.71
#